data_AF-A0AAU2WRU3-F1
#
_entry.id   AF-A0AAU2WRU3-F1
#
_cell.length_a   1.000
_cell.length_b   1.000
_cell.length_c   1.000
_cell.angle_alpha   90.00
_cell.angle_beta   90.00
_cell.angle_gamma   90.00
#
_symmetry.space_group_name_H-M   'P 1'
#
loop_
_entity.id
_entity.type
_entity.pdbx_description
1 polymer ?
#
loop_
_entity_poly.entity_id
_entity_poly.type
_entity_poly.pdbx_seq_one_letter_code
_entity_poly.pdbx_strand_id
1 'polypeptide(L)'
;MSSGSGGGDSRLAEAAYGSQTEVEAPEPPAARPWAVRELVGMLRDIGVVAGDVLMVHSTLRGIGPVDGGAQGVLTALLEAVGPQGTLVMPAYTEENSDTSWAFLRATEGLSTSEREAYKRAMQPFDPMWTPASRTMGALPELLRRTPGAVRSSHPQASFAAIGLLADGIMRHHNPATHFGEQSPLARLYSLPDAKVLMLGTAFATFSAFHLAEYLQPKLATRMYRCVIPDGLGRAMWFTYEDVILDLRDFDRIGAAMLEHLATGEGYIGAARSLLVPLSPAVAFGVDWMARHRADGQAAVA
;
A
#
# COMPACT_ATOMS: atom_id res chain seq x y z
N MET A 1 -48.80 34.54 42.95
CA MET A 1 -47.48 34.32 43.58
C MET A 1 -46.68 33.38 42.69
N SER A 2 -45.46 33.81 42.40
CA SER A 2 -44.39 33.27 41.54
C SER A 2 -44.17 31.75 41.50
N SER A 3 -43.88 31.22 40.31
CA SER A 3 -42.61 30.55 39.90
C SER A 3 -42.71 30.28 38.38
N GLY A 4 -41.84 30.79 37.50
CA GLY A 4 -40.43 30.45 37.27
C GLY A 4 -40.36 29.17 36.41
N SER A 5 -39.73 29.00 35.25
CA SER A 5 -38.62 29.62 34.50
C SER A 5 -38.75 29.11 33.04
N GLY A 6 -38.38 29.78 31.96
CA GLY A 6 -37.20 30.61 31.72
C GLY A 6 -36.49 30.06 30.48
N GLY A 7 -36.99 30.41 29.29
CA GLY A 7 -36.24 30.31 28.04
C GLY A 7 -35.37 31.56 27.87
N GLY A 8 -34.13 31.37 27.44
CA GLY A 8 -33.19 32.43 27.06
C GLY A 8 -32.11 31.78 26.20
N ASP A 9 -32.25 31.84 24.89
CA ASP A 9 -31.81 32.92 24.00
C ASP A 9 -30.29 32.94 23.83
N SER A 10 -29.89 32.23 22.77
CA SER A 10 -28.58 32.16 22.18
C SER A 10 -28.24 33.49 21.50
N ARG A 11 -27.69 34.44 22.26
CA ARG A 11 -26.97 35.61 21.77
C ARG A 11 -26.46 36.33 23.00
N LEU A 12 -25.14 36.25 23.22
CA LEU A 12 -24.28 37.09 24.09
C LEU A 12 -23.15 36.25 24.70
N ALA A 13 -22.23 35.80 23.85
CA ALA A 13 -20.83 35.57 24.22
C ALA A 13 -19.88 35.78 23.02
N GLU A 14 -20.32 36.53 22.00
CA GLU A 14 -19.45 37.12 20.97
C GLU A 14 -19.04 38.53 21.44
N ALA A 15 -17.96 38.62 22.23
CA ALA A 15 -17.12 39.83 22.35
C ALA A 15 -16.09 39.62 23.46
N ALA A 16 -14.93 39.04 23.11
CA ALA A 16 -13.62 39.36 23.70
C ALA A 16 -12.58 38.31 23.27
N TYR A 17 -11.98 38.47 22.09
CA TYR A 17 -10.56 38.13 21.92
C TYR A 17 -9.99 39.10 20.89
N GLY A 18 -8.99 39.85 21.34
CA GLY A 18 -8.42 40.98 20.62
C GLY A 18 -7.67 40.57 19.36
N SER A 19 -7.66 41.50 18.42
CA SER A 19 -6.80 41.54 17.24
C SER A 19 -5.34 41.36 17.64
N GLN A 20 -4.77 40.19 17.34
CA GLN A 20 -3.34 40.07 17.11
C GLN A 20 -3.13 40.14 15.61
N THR A 21 -2.55 41.24 15.15
CA THR A 21 -1.91 41.31 13.84
C THR A 21 -0.76 40.31 13.88
N GLU A 22 -0.97 39.12 13.32
CA GLU A 22 0.14 38.24 12.95
C GLU A 22 1.00 39.02 11.97
N VAL A 23 2.20 39.38 12.40
CA VAL A 23 3.27 39.71 11.45
C VAL A 23 3.57 38.41 10.75
N GLU A 24 3.01 38.25 9.55
CA GLU A 24 3.27 37.13 8.66
C GLU A 24 4.78 37.03 8.47
N ALA A 25 5.40 36.06 9.13
CA ALA A 25 6.79 35.74 8.89
C ALA A 25 6.91 35.40 7.40
N PRO A 26 7.89 35.95 6.66
CA PRO A 26 8.02 35.66 5.25
C PRO A 26 8.06 34.13 5.07
N GLU A 27 7.17 33.60 4.23
CA GLU A 27 7.20 32.20 3.85
C GLU A 27 8.64 31.87 3.45
N PRO A 28 9.26 30.82 4.02
CA PRO A 28 10.58 30.41 3.57
C PRO A 28 10.48 30.19 2.06
N PRO A 29 11.42 30.72 1.26
CA PRO A 29 11.33 30.60 -0.20
C PRO A 29 11.09 29.14 -0.54
N ALA A 30 9.97 28.87 -1.21
CA ALA A 30 9.54 27.51 -1.52
C ALA A 30 10.74 26.75 -2.07
N ALA A 31 11.20 25.74 -1.31
CA ALA A 31 12.33 24.94 -1.72
C ALA A 31 12.03 24.46 -3.15
N ARG A 32 12.94 24.77 -4.09
CA ARG A 32 12.73 24.44 -5.51
C ARG A 32 12.35 22.96 -5.61
N PRO A 33 11.45 22.58 -6.53
CA PRO A 33 11.17 21.17 -6.74
C PRO A 33 12.45 20.39 -7.07
N TRP A 34 12.53 19.15 -6.59
CA TRP A 34 13.56 18.21 -6.99
C TRP A 34 13.39 17.87 -8.47
N ALA A 35 14.46 17.97 -9.23
CA ALA A 35 14.45 17.54 -10.62
C ALA A 35 14.44 16.01 -10.70
N VAL A 36 13.77 15.46 -11.72
CA VAL A 36 13.71 14.01 -11.97
C VAL A 36 15.11 13.36 -11.96
N ARG A 37 16.08 13.99 -12.62
CA ARG A 37 17.48 13.51 -12.66
C ARG A 37 18.16 13.44 -11.28
N GLU A 38 17.76 14.31 -10.34
CA GLU A 38 18.31 14.29 -8.98
C GLU A 38 17.78 13.07 -8.23
N LEU A 39 16.49 12.79 -8.37
CA LEU A 39 15.90 11.57 -7.80
C LEU A 39 16.49 10.30 -8.41
N VAL A 40 16.76 10.28 -9.72
CA VAL A 40 17.45 9.16 -10.38
C VAL A 40 18.86 8.95 -9.79
N GLY A 41 19.61 10.03 -9.57
CA GLY A 41 20.93 9.96 -8.91
C GLY A 41 20.83 9.36 -7.51
N MET A 42 19.91 9.88 -6.68
CA MET A 42 19.68 9.40 -5.32
C MET A 42 19.25 7.92 -5.27
N LEU A 43 18.39 7.49 -6.21
CA LEU A 43 17.99 6.08 -6.34
C LEU A 43 19.19 5.19 -6.65
N ARG A 44 20.10 5.64 -7.51
CA ARG A 44 21.34 4.91 -7.85
C ARG A 44 22.32 4.90 -6.68
N ASP A 45 22.42 5.99 -5.92
CA ASP A 45 23.30 6.09 -4.75
C ASP A 45 22.92 5.07 -3.66
N ILE A 46 21.63 4.76 -3.49
CA ILE A 46 21.16 3.71 -2.58
C ILE A 46 21.18 2.30 -3.18
N GLY A 47 21.64 2.13 -4.43
CA GLY A 47 21.87 0.82 -5.05
C GLY A 47 20.80 0.32 -6.03
N VAL A 48 19.89 1.19 -6.50
CA VAL A 48 19.03 0.86 -7.65
C VAL A 48 19.88 0.88 -8.92
N VAL A 49 19.85 -0.21 -9.68
CA VAL A 49 20.62 -0.36 -10.93
C VAL A 49 19.71 -0.67 -12.12
N ALA A 50 20.19 -0.34 -13.32
CA ALA A 50 19.46 -0.67 -14.53
C ALA A 50 19.31 -2.19 -14.67
N GLY A 51 18.09 -2.66 -15.01
CA GLY A 51 17.73 -4.07 -15.04
C GLY A 51 17.06 -4.59 -13.77
N ASP A 52 17.02 -3.80 -12.68
CA ASP A 52 16.40 -4.22 -11.42
C ASP A 52 14.91 -4.55 -11.57
N VAL A 53 14.47 -5.53 -10.79
CA VAL A 53 13.06 -5.76 -10.47
C VAL A 53 12.77 -5.09 -9.13
N LEU A 54 12.08 -3.96 -9.18
CA LEU A 54 11.90 -3.07 -8.03
C LEU A 54 10.43 -3.00 -7.62
N MET A 55 10.09 -3.57 -6.46
CA MET A 55 8.80 -3.32 -5.81
C MET A 55 8.89 -2.03 -4.98
N VAL A 56 7.89 -1.15 -5.05
CA VAL A 56 7.93 0.15 -4.35
C VAL A 56 6.75 0.32 -3.40
N HIS A 57 7.06 0.71 -2.16
CA HIS A 57 6.11 1.26 -1.19
C HIS A 57 6.45 2.73 -0.95
N SER A 58 5.53 3.64 -1.20
CA SER A 58 5.86 5.08 -1.23
C SER A 58 4.89 5.97 -0.47
N THR A 59 5.41 7.08 0.06
CA THR A 59 4.62 8.27 0.39
C THR A 59 5.16 9.48 -0.35
N LEU A 60 4.36 10.08 -1.24
CA LEU A 60 4.77 11.24 -2.02
C LEU A 60 5.06 12.47 -1.16
N ARG A 61 4.30 12.64 -0.06
CA ARG A 61 4.47 13.79 0.83
C ARG A 61 5.85 13.83 1.47
N GLY A 62 6.43 12.65 1.77
CA GLY A 62 7.76 12.56 2.39
C GLY A 62 8.90 13.01 1.47
N ILE A 63 8.71 12.93 0.15
CA ILE A 63 9.75 13.29 -0.84
C ILE A 63 9.91 14.81 -0.96
N GLY A 64 8.83 15.56 -0.72
CA GLY A 64 8.76 16.99 -1.00
C GLY A 64 8.35 17.30 -2.45
N PRO A 65 8.37 18.58 -2.87
CA PRO A 65 8.02 18.97 -4.23
C PRO A 65 8.98 18.35 -5.26
N VAL A 66 8.43 17.80 -6.34
CA VAL A 66 9.19 17.19 -7.46
C VAL A 66 8.67 17.78 -8.76
N ASP A 67 9.56 18.04 -9.72
CA ASP A 67 9.18 18.47 -11.06
C ASP A 67 8.21 17.45 -11.69
N GLY A 68 7.00 17.89 -12.07
CA GLY A 68 5.94 16.99 -12.57
C GLY A 68 5.22 16.18 -11.50
N GLY A 69 5.45 16.45 -10.20
CA GLY A 69 4.76 15.82 -9.08
C GLY A 69 4.89 14.30 -9.06
N ALA A 70 3.78 13.59 -8.86
CA ALA A 70 3.74 12.13 -8.87
C ALA A 70 4.26 11.53 -10.18
N GLN A 71 4.01 12.19 -11.32
CA GLN A 71 4.51 11.75 -12.62
C GLN A 71 6.04 11.86 -12.68
N GLY A 72 6.62 12.92 -12.12
CA GLY A 72 8.08 13.06 -12.01
C GLY A 72 8.73 11.96 -11.19
N VAL A 73 8.11 11.57 -10.08
CA VAL A 73 8.58 10.45 -9.24
C VAL A 73 8.48 9.12 -10.00
N LEU A 74 7.36 8.85 -10.69
CA LEU A 74 7.22 7.65 -11.51
C LEU A 74 8.27 7.62 -12.63
N THR A 75 8.49 8.75 -13.32
CA THR A 75 9.54 8.86 -14.35
C THR A 75 10.92 8.57 -13.77
N ALA A 76 11.26 9.10 -12.59
CA ALA A 76 12.53 8.83 -11.94
C ALA A 76 12.72 7.34 -11.61
N LEU A 77 11.68 6.66 -11.12
CA LEU A 77 11.72 5.22 -10.84
C LEU A 77 11.94 4.41 -12.12
N LEU A 78 11.24 4.74 -13.20
CA LEU A 78 11.38 4.09 -14.50
C LEU A 78 12.75 4.31 -15.12
N GLU A 79 13.29 5.54 -15.03
CA GLU A 79 14.64 5.86 -15.52
C GLU A 79 15.74 5.17 -14.70
N ALA A 80 15.52 4.98 -13.39
CA ALA A 80 16.48 4.29 -12.52
C ALA A 80 16.59 2.80 -12.86
N VAL A 81 15.46 2.09 -13.01
CA VAL A 81 15.45 0.66 -13.39
C VAL A 81 15.73 0.44 -14.88
N GLY A 82 15.49 1.45 -15.72
CA GLY A 82 15.77 1.41 -17.15
C GLY A 82 14.88 0.43 -17.95
N PRO A 83 15.12 0.30 -19.27
CA PRO A 83 14.24 -0.45 -20.18
C PRO A 83 14.29 -1.97 -19.98
N GLN A 84 15.34 -2.49 -19.34
CA GLN A 84 15.48 -3.91 -18.99
C GLN A 84 14.93 -4.22 -17.60
N GLY A 85 14.62 -3.18 -16.80
CA GLY A 85 14.09 -3.33 -15.46
C GLY A 85 12.59 -3.58 -15.44
N THR A 86 12.07 -3.80 -14.24
CA THR A 86 10.63 -3.95 -13.98
C THR A 86 10.26 -3.23 -12.70
N LEU A 87 9.31 -2.31 -12.78
CA LEU A 87 8.75 -1.59 -11.64
C LEU A 87 7.45 -2.26 -11.21
N VAL A 88 7.29 -2.54 -9.92
CA VAL A 88 6.10 -3.19 -9.34
C VAL A 88 5.59 -2.36 -8.16
N MET A 89 4.28 -2.24 -8.02
CA MET A 89 3.65 -1.63 -6.85
C MET A 89 2.41 -2.41 -6.41
N PRO A 90 2.16 -2.56 -5.09
CA PRO A 90 0.86 -2.99 -4.61
C PRO A 90 -0.21 -2.02 -5.09
N ALA A 91 -1.26 -2.55 -5.71
CA ALA A 91 -2.40 -1.81 -6.22
C ALA A 91 -3.68 -2.38 -5.60
N TYR A 92 -3.69 -2.54 -4.28
CA TYR A 92 -4.78 -3.21 -3.56
C TYR A 92 -6.11 -2.50 -3.75
N THR A 93 -7.19 -3.26 -3.59
CA THR A 93 -8.58 -2.80 -3.67
C THR A 93 -9.31 -3.24 -2.41
N GLU A 94 -8.94 -2.67 -1.26
CA GLU A 94 -9.52 -3.02 0.04
C GLU A 94 -11.04 -2.82 0.06
N GLU A 95 -11.53 -1.85 -0.71
CA GLU A 95 -12.96 -1.53 -0.86
C GLU A 95 -13.76 -2.69 -1.45
N ASN A 96 -13.12 -3.62 -2.18
CA ASN A 96 -13.79 -4.76 -2.80
C ASN A 96 -13.81 -6.00 -1.89
N SER A 97 -14.17 -5.82 -0.62
CA SER A 97 -14.42 -6.92 0.30
C SER A 97 -15.30 -6.49 1.46
N ASP A 98 -16.26 -7.32 1.86
CA ASP A 98 -17.04 -7.07 3.07
C ASP A 98 -16.36 -7.55 4.37
N THR A 99 -15.11 -8.02 4.25
CA THR A 99 -14.24 -8.44 5.38
C THR A 99 -13.06 -7.50 5.60
N SER A 100 -12.97 -6.40 4.84
CA SER A 100 -11.88 -5.43 4.94
C SER A 100 -12.19 -4.27 5.88
N TRP A 101 -11.13 -3.65 6.39
CA TRP A 101 -11.22 -2.39 7.15
C TRP A 101 -11.87 -1.25 6.36
N ALA A 102 -11.73 -1.23 5.04
CA ALA A 102 -12.36 -0.22 4.19
C ALA A 102 -13.89 -0.34 4.24
N PHE A 103 -14.42 -1.55 4.13
CA PHE A 103 -15.85 -1.80 4.24
C PHE A 103 -16.37 -1.56 5.65
N LEU A 104 -15.66 -2.05 6.68
CA LEU A 104 -16.07 -1.86 8.08
C LEU A 104 -16.21 -0.37 8.41
N ARG A 105 -15.23 0.46 8.00
CA ARG A 105 -15.30 1.92 8.16
C ARG A 105 -16.40 2.56 7.33
N ALA A 106 -16.57 2.17 6.06
CA ALA A 106 -17.59 2.75 5.19
C ALA A 106 -19.04 2.41 5.61
N THR A 107 -19.21 1.40 6.46
CA THR A 107 -20.52 0.90 6.90
C THR A 107 -20.76 1.06 8.39
N GLU A 108 -19.86 1.76 9.09
CA GLU A 108 -20.00 2.07 10.50
C GLU A 108 -21.27 2.91 10.74
N GLY A 109 -22.08 2.52 11.73
CA GLY A 109 -23.34 3.19 12.06
C GLY A 109 -24.53 2.91 11.13
N LEU A 110 -24.33 2.19 10.01
CA LEU A 110 -25.43 1.81 9.11
C LEU A 110 -26.32 0.71 9.72
N SER A 111 -27.63 0.80 9.45
CA SER A 111 -28.57 -0.28 9.73
C SER A 111 -28.28 -1.54 8.89
N THR A 112 -28.85 -2.68 9.29
CA THR A 112 -28.72 -3.94 8.54
C THR A 112 -29.18 -3.78 7.09
N SER A 113 -30.29 -3.09 6.82
CA SER A 113 -30.80 -2.88 5.47
C SER A 113 -29.89 -2.00 4.61
N GLU A 114 -29.28 -0.97 5.20
CA GLU A 114 -28.35 -0.06 4.51
C GLU A 114 -27.03 -0.78 4.20
N ARG A 115 -26.51 -1.59 5.13
CA ARG A 115 -25.34 -2.44 4.90
C ARG A 115 -25.56 -3.44 3.77
N GLU A 116 -26.74 -4.08 3.71
CA GLU A 116 -27.08 -4.97 2.61
C GLU A 116 -27.28 -4.22 1.28
N ALA A 117 -27.80 -3.00 1.31
CA ALA A 117 -27.86 -2.14 0.12
C ALA A 117 -26.45 -1.75 -0.38
N TYR A 118 -25.53 -1.42 0.53
CA TYR A 118 -24.13 -1.16 0.21
C TYR A 118 -23.50 -2.37 -0.48
N LYS A 119 -23.64 -3.58 0.10
CA LYS A 119 -23.12 -4.82 -0.48
C LYS A 119 -23.68 -5.11 -1.87
N ARG A 120 -24.97 -4.84 -2.12
CA ARG A 120 -25.58 -4.99 -3.46
C ARG A 120 -25.04 -4.00 -4.49
N ALA A 121 -24.57 -2.83 -4.07
CA ALA A 121 -24.05 -1.80 -4.96
C ALA A 121 -22.56 -1.99 -5.32
N MET A 122 -21.83 -2.84 -4.58
CA MET A 122 -20.42 -3.13 -4.83
C MET A 122 -20.22 -3.72 -6.23
N GLN A 123 -19.27 -3.13 -6.96
CA GLN A 123 -18.96 -3.52 -8.34
C GLN A 123 -17.92 -4.65 -8.36
N PRO A 124 -17.98 -5.57 -9.35
CA PRO A 124 -16.95 -6.57 -9.51
C PRO A 124 -15.59 -5.93 -9.78
N PHE A 125 -14.54 -6.56 -9.26
CA PHE A 125 -13.17 -6.15 -9.59
C PHE A 125 -12.90 -6.37 -11.08
N ASP A 126 -12.36 -5.34 -11.72
CA ASP A 126 -11.81 -5.36 -13.06
C ASP A 126 -10.41 -4.73 -13.01
N PRO A 127 -9.35 -5.46 -13.41
CA PRO A 127 -7.98 -4.96 -13.32
C PRO A 127 -7.75 -3.68 -14.15
N MET A 128 -8.52 -3.47 -15.21
CA MET A 128 -8.46 -2.28 -16.06
C MET A 128 -9.14 -1.08 -15.39
N TRP A 129 -10.35 -1.28 -14.87
CA TRP A 129 -11.24 -0.17 -14.49
C TRP A 129 -11.28 0.13 -13.00
N THR A 130 -11.17 -0.88 -12.13
CA THR A 130 -11.24 -0.67 -10.68
C THR A 130 -10.05 0.19 -10.23
N PRO A 131 -10.26 1.30 -9.51
CA PRO A 131 -9.14 2.07 -8.96
C PRO A 131 -8.29 1.26 -7.99
N ALA A 132 -7.02 1.62 -7.83
CA ALA A 132 -6.29 1.23 -6.63
C ALA A 132 -6.90 1.98 -5.43
N SER A 133 -6.89 1.35 -4.26
CA SER A 133 -7.38 1.96 -3.04
C SER A 133 -6.61 3.24 -2.74
N ARG A 134 -7.32 4.25 -2.22
CA ARG A 134 -6.70 5.53 -1.85
C ARG A 134 -5.64 5.36 -0.75
N THR A 135 -5.73 4.30 0.05
CA THR A 135 -4.75 3.97 1.09
C THR A 135 -3.39 3.57 0.53
N MET A 136 -3.31 3.14 -0.74
CA MET A 136 -2.06 2.78 -1.43
C MET A 136 -1.25 4.01 -1.89
N GLY A 137 -1.86 5.21 -1.88
CA GLY A 137 -1.27 6.43 -2.41
C GLY A 137 -1.44 6.59 -3.92
N ALA A 138 -0.92 7.69 -4.47
CA ALA A 138 -1.17 8.06 -5.87
C ALA A 138 -0.29 7.32 -6.90
N LEU A 139 0.90 6.83 -6.51
CA LEU A 139 1.81 6.17 -7.45
C LEU A 139 1.27 4.85 -8.02
N PRO A 140 0.68 3.93 -7.22
CA PRO A 140 0.14 2.70 -7.80
C PRO A 140 -1.01 2.93 -8.78
N GLU A 141 -1.87 3.92 -8.51
CA GLU A 141 -2.94 4.36 -9.41
C GLU A 141 -2.38 4.95 -10.72
N LEU A 142 -1.30 5.72 -10.63
CA LEU A 142 -0.61 6.27 -11.80
C LEU A 142 0.09 5.18 -12.62
N LEU A 143 0.81 4.28 -11.95
CA LEU A 143 1.51 3.16 -12.58
C LEU A 143 0.52 2.27 -13.35
N ARG A 144 -0.57 1.83 -12.73
CA ARG A 144 -1.52 0.92 -13.38
C ARG A 144 -2.19 1.52 -14.63
N ARG A 145 -2.26 2.85 -14.73
CA ARG A 145 -2.82 3.58 -15.87
C ARG A 145 -1.77 3.92 -16.94
N THR A 146 -0.50 3.69 -16.65
CA THR A 146 0.59 3.97 -17.59
C THR A 146 0.51 2.99 -18.76
N PRO A 147 0.58 3.46 -20.03
CA PRO A 147 0.59 2.56 -21.18
C PRO A 147 1.67 1.48 -21.08
N GLY A 148 1.29 0.22 -21.30
CA GLY A 148 2.18 -0.93 -21.16
C GLY A 148 2.28 -1.50 -19.73
N ALA A 149 1.64 -0.87 -18.74
CA ALA A 149 1.51 -1.47 -17.42
C ALA A 149 0.47 -2.61 -17.42
N VAL A 150 0.69 -3.59 -16.56
CA VAL A 150 -0.16 -4.76 -16.37
C VAL A 150 -0.54 -4.86 -14.91
N ARG A 151 -1.79 -5.22 -14.62
CA ARG A 151 -2.28 -5.44 -13.26
C ARG A 151 -2.71 -6.90 -13.07
N SER A 152 -2.28 -7.49 -11.97
CA SER A 152 -2.69 -8.86 -11.60
C SER A 152 -4.18 -8.94 -11.27
N SER A 153 -4.76 -10.13 -11.39
CA SER A 153 -6.22 -10.35 -11.33
C SER A 153 -6.85 -10.47 -9.94
N HIS A 154 -6.10 -10.42 -8.84
CA HIS A 154 -6.69 -10.63 -7.51
C HIS A 154 -7.62 -9.48 -7.11
N PRO A 155 -8.88 -9.74 -6.70
CA PRO A 155 -9.88 -8.70 -6.43
C PRO A 155 -9.61 -7.73 -5.27
N GLN A 156 -8.54 -7.96 -4.50
CA GLN A 156 -8.25 -7.30 -3.22
C GLN A 156 -6.75 -7.03 -3.11
N ALA A 157 -5.90 -8.02 -3.35
CA ALA A 157 -4.44 -7.94 -3.21
C ALA A 157 -3.70 -7.77 -4.56
N SER A 158 -4.30 -7.11 -5.55
CA SER A 158 -3.64 -6.96 -6.86
C SER A 158 -2.38 -6.08 -6.79
N PHE A 159 -1.45 -6.33 -7.71
CA PHE A 159 -0.27 -5.52 -7.98
C PHE A 159 -0.36 -4.94 -9.40
N ALA A 160 0.31 -3.82 -9.63
CA ALA A 160 0.55 -3.27 -10.95
C ALA A 160 2.05 -3.29 -11.25
N ALA A 161 2.42 -3.57 -12.49
CA ALA A 161 3.81 -3.62 -12.93
C ALA A 161 3.99 -3.09 -14.34
N ILE A 162 5.18 -2.57 -14.64
CA ILE A 162 5.60 -2.20 -16.00
C ILE A 162 7.07 -2.57 -16.18
N GLY A 163 7.43 -3.01 -17.38
CA GLY A 163 8.79 -3.41 -17.72
C GLY A 163 8.91 -4.88 -18.14
N LEU A 164 10.15 -5.34 -18.29
CA LEU A 164 10.48 -6.57 -19.01
C LEU A 164 9.78 -7.83 -18.48
N LEU A 165 9.61 -7.93 -17.15
CA LEU A 165 9.05 -9.09 -16.48
C LEU A 165 7.59 -8.88 -16.01
N ALA A 166 6.97 -7.74 -16.33
CA ALA A 166 5.66 -7.36 -15.78
C ALA A 166 4.58 -8.43 -16.04
N ASP A 167 4.38 -8.87 -17.28
CA ASP A 167 3.44 -9.95 -17.63
C ASP A 167 3.73 -11.23 -16.85
N GLY A 168 5.02 -11.57 -16.77
CA GLY A 168 5.50 -12.75 -16.08
C GLY A 168 5.12 -12.75 -14.60
N ILE A 169 5.28 -11.61 -13.93
CA ILE A 169 5.02 -11.47 -12.48
C ILE A 169 3.50 -11.36 -12.21
N MET A 170 2.74 -10.69 -13.08
CA MET A 170 1.32 -10.39 -12.86
C MET A 170 0.35 -11.52 -13.24
N ARG A 171 0.74 -12.43 -14.15
CA ARG A 171 -0.16 -13.47 -14.71
C ARG A 171 -0.70 -14.44 -13.66
N HIS A 172 -1.89 -14.99 -13.87
CA HIS A 172 -2.47 -16.08 -13.05
C HIS A 172 -2.47 -15.82 -11.54
N HIS A 173 -2.81 -14.59 -11.11
CA HIS A 173 -2.99 -14.31 -9.69
C HIS A 173 -4.32 -14.92 -9.23
N ASN A 174 -4.23 -16.04 -8.53
CA ASN A 174 -5.38 -16.84 -8.10
C ASN A 174 -6.32 -16.01 -7.21
N PRO A 175 -7.62 -15.88 -7.55
CA PRO A 175 -8.55 -15.08 -6.76
C PRO A 175 -8.91 -15.68 -5.40
N ALA A 176 -8.53 -16.94 -5.13
CA ALA A 176 -8.78 -17.63 -3.87
C ALA A 176 -7.59 -17.57 -2.88
N THR A 177 -6.56 -16.75 -3.15
CA THR A 177 -5.46 -16.54 -2.22
C THR A 177 -4.75 -15.20 -2.48
N HIS A 178 -4.61 -14.36 -1.44
CA HIS A 178 -4.01 -13.03 -1.55
C HIS A 178 -2.54 -13.09 -1.96
N PHE A 179 -1.75 -13.93 -1.29
CA PHE A 179 -0.29 -13.99 -1.49
C PHE A 179 0.27 -15.42 -1.56
N GLY A 180 -0.55 -16.41 -1.91
CA GLY A 180 -0.10 -17.80 -2.12
C GLY A 180 0.90 -17.97 -3.27
N GLU A 181 1.26 -19.23 -3.59
CA GLU A 181 2.33 -19.59 -4.55
C GLU A 181 2.17 -19.00 -5.96
N GLN A 182 0.93 -18.71 -6.38
CA GLN A 182 0.62 -18.12 -7.67
C GLN A 182 0.53 -16.57 -7.63
N SER A 183 0.89 -15.94 -6.52
CA SER A 183 0.85 -14.49 -6.36
C SER A 183 2.06 -13.79 -6.99
N PRO A 184 1.95 -12.50 -7.32
CA PRO A 184 3.09 -11.65 -7.66
C PRO A 184 4.20 -11.68 -6.62
N LEU A 185 3.89 -11.74 -5.32
CA LEU A 185 4.91 -11.81 -4.27
C LEU A 185 5.72 -13.11 -4.35
N ALA A 186 5.07 -14.26 -4.54
CA ALA A 186 5.77 -15.54 -4.69
C ALA A 186 6.69 -15.55 -5.92
N ARG A 187 6.26 -14.91 -7.03
CA ARG A 187 7.10 -14.76 -8.22
C ARG A 187 8.27 -13.82 -7.99
N LEU A 188 8.05 -12.69 -7.33
CA LEU A 188 9.12 -11.76 -6.94
C LEU A 188 10.13 -12.44 -6.02
N TYR A 189 9.68 -13.25 -5.06
CA TYR A 189 10.53 -14.02 -4.15
C TYR A 189 11.42 -15.04 -4.87
N SER A 190 10.96 -15.56 -6.01
CA SER A 190 11.72 -16.50 -6.84
C SER A 190 12.78 -15.82 -7.71
N LEU A 191 12.79 -14.48 -7.78
CA LEU A 191 13.79 -13.71 -8.52
C LEU A 191 14.91 -13.29 -7.58
N PRO A 192 16.17 -13.70 -7.83
CA PRO A 192 17.28 -13.47 -6.90
C PRO A 192 17.56 -11.97 -6.67
N ASP A 193 17.37 -11.16 -7.70
CA ASP A 193 17.70 -9.72 -7.68
C ASP A 193 16.47 -8.82 -7.45
N ALA A 194 15.33 -9.38 -7.03
CA ALA A 194 14.17 -8.57 -6.69
C ALA A 194 14.44 -7.75 -5.42
N LYS A 195 14.16 -6.45 -5.49
CA LYS A 195 14.35 -5.48 -4.39
C LYS A 195 13.04 -4.81 -4.04
N VAL A 196 12.94 -4.35 -2.80
CA VAL A 196 11.85 -3.53 -2.30
C VAL A 196 12.40 -2.17 -1.90
N LEU A 197 11.90 -1.11 -2.54
CA LEU A 197 12.16 0.27 -2.15
C LEU A 197 11.08 0.75 -1.18
N MET A 198 11.47 1.04 0.05
CA MET A 198 10.68 1.75 1.04
C MET A 198 10.95 3.25 0.89
N LEU A 199 10.12 3.93 0.08
CA LEU A 199 10.26 5.34 -0.26
C LEU A 199 9.48 6.21 0.74
N GLY A 200 10.13 6.55 1.85
CA GLY A 200 9.54 7.35 2.93
C GLY A 200 8.52 6.61 3.79
N THR A 201 8.43 5.28 3.68
CA THR A 201 7.44 4.45 4.37
C THR A 201 8.09 3.59 5.47
N ALA A 202 7.29 3.21 6.47
CA ALA A 202 7.70 2.30 7.54
C ALA A 202 7.46 0.84 7.14
N PHE A 203 8.08 -0.11 7.85
CA PHE A 203 7.93 -1.54 7.55
C PHE A 203 6.52 -2.06 7.76
N ALA A 204 5.66 -1.37 8.50
CA ALA A 204 4.21 -1.62 8.53
C ALA A 204 3.57 -1.72 7.13
N THR A 205 4.16 -1.12 6.09
CA THR A 205 3.68 -1.24 4.70
C THR A 205 4.44 -2.26 3.86
N PHE A 206 5.39 -3.02 4.41
CA PHE A 206 6.27 -3.94 3.69
C PHE A 206 5.52 -5.23 3.32
N SER A 207 4.76 -5.19 2.23
CA SER A 207 3.87 -6.29 1.82
C SER A 207 4.58 -7.63 1.63
N ALA A 208 5.89 -7.65 1.35
CA ALA A 208 6.64 -8.89 1.20
C ALA A 208 6.64 -9.75 2.49
N PHE A 209 6.49 -9.15 3.68
CA PHE A 209 6.33 -9.95 4.91
C PHE A 209 5.03 -10.75 4.95
N HIS A 210 4.00 -10.41 4.17
CA HIS A 210 2.85 -11.31 4.03
C HIS A 210 3.26 -12.66 3.45
N LEU A 211 4.21 -12.71 2.50
CA LEU A 211 4.69 -13.99 2.00
C LEU A 211 5.35 -14.83 3.11
N ALA A 212 6.02 -14.19 4.08
CA ALA A 212 6.55 -14.90 5.24
C ALA A 212 5.46 -15.52 6.12
N GLU A 213 4.26 -14.94 6.15
CA GLU A 213 3.09 -15.53 6.82
C GLU A 213 2.61 -16.79 6.10
N TYR A 214 2.58 -16.79 4.77
CA TYR A 214 2.22 -17.97 3.96
C TYR A 214 3.24 -19.11 4.06
N LEU A 215 4.48 -18.79 4.40
CA LEU A 215 5.57 -19.76 4.56
C LEU A 215 5.67 -20.30 5.99
N GLN A 216 4.77 -19.90 6.90
CA GLN A 216 4.71 -20.50 8.24
C GLN A 216 4.19 -21.94 8.18
N PRO A 217 4.69 -22.83 9.05
CA PRO A 217 4.27 -24.24 9.08
C PRO A 217 2.81 -24.43 9.53
N LYS A 218 2.28 -23.47 10.30
CA LYS A 218 0.87 -23.45 10.75
C LYS A 218 0.24 -22.14 10.31
N LEU A 219 -0.81 -22.25 9.50
CA LEU A 219 -1.55 -21.11 8.97
C LEU A 219 -2.87 -20.97 9.73
N ALA A 220 -3.09 -19.81 10.35
CA ALA A 220 -4.42 -19.43 10.80
C ALA A 220 -5.18 -18.84 9.61
N THR A 221 -6.38 -19.34 9.34
CA THR A 221 -7.20 -18.96 8.18
C THR A 221 -8.52 -18.33 8.59
N ARG A 222 -9.11 -17.56 7.67
CA ARG A 222 -10.49 -17.06 7.79
C ARG A 222 -11.16 -17.02 6.43
N MET A 223 -12.49 -16.88 6.45
CA MET A 223 -13.27 -16.62 5.24
C MET A 223 -13.13 -15.17 4.79
N TYR A 224 -12.75 -14.99 3.53
CA TYR A 224 -12.76 -13.73 2.81
C TYR A 224 -13.86 -13.75 1.76
N ARG A 225 -14.39 -12.57 1.45
CA ARG A 225 -15.40 -12.41 0.40
C ARG A 225 -15.16 -11.14 -0.38
N CYS A 226 -15.33 -11.24 -1.69
CA CYS A 226 -15.14 -10.14 -2.63
C CYS A 226 -16.14 -10.25 -3.78
N VAL A 227 -16.22 -9.20 -4.60
CA VAL A 227 -17.06 -9.20 -5.79
C VAL A 227 -16.19 -9.42 -7.03
N ILE A 228 -16.55 -10.42 -7.82
CA ILE A 228 -15.89 -10.78 -9.10
C ILE A 228 -16.95 -10.89 -10.22
N PRO A 229 -16.56 -10.82 -11.50
CA PRO A 229 -17.51 -11.04 -12.59
C PRO A 229 -17.89 -12.53 -12.72
N ASP A 230 -19.17 -12.81 -12.96
CA ASP A 230 -19.76 -14.16 -13.11
C ASP A 230 -19.53 -14.83 -14.48
N GLY A 231 -18.51 -14.40 -15.23
CA GLY A 231 -18.23 -14.83 -16.61
C GLY A 231 -19.10 -14.15 -17.68
N LEU A 232 -20.26 -13.60 -17.31
CA LEU A 232 -21.08 -12.71 -18.16
C LEU A 232 -20.88 -11.22 -17.81
N GLY A 233 -19.95 -10.93 -16.90
CA GLY A 233 -19.63 -9.58 -16.45
C GLY A 233 -20.52 -9.05 -15.34
N ARG A 234 -21.44 -9.85 -14.80
CA ARG A 234 -22.31 -9.43 -13.69
C ARG A 234 -21.61 -9.64 -12.35
N ALA A 235 -21.97 -8.82 -11.36
CA ALA A 235 -21.42 -8.93 -10.00
C ALA A 235 -21.79 -10.28 -9.35
N MET A 236 -20.78 -10.99 -8.87
CA MET A 236 -20.93 -12.22 -8.08
C MET A 236 -20.07 -12.14 -6.83
N TRP A 237 -20.68 -12.46 -5.68
CA TRP A 237 -19.94 -12.63 -4.44
C TRP A 237 -19.17 -13.94 -4.47
N PHE A 238 -17.86 -13.83 -4.43
CA PHE A 238 -16.93 -14.94 -4.34
C PHE A 238 -16.42 -15.06 -2.91
N THR A 239 -16.44 -16.28 -2.38
CA THR A 239 -16.06 -16.58 -1.01
C THR A 239 -14.93 -17.60 -1.04
N TYR A 240 -13.87 -17.35 -0.27
CA TYR A 240 -12.70 -18.22 -0.21
C TYR A 240 -12.09 -18.18 1.19
N GLU A 241 -11.40 -19.26 1.57
CA GLU A 241 -10.66 -19.35 2.82
C GLU A 241 -9.19 -19.07 2.56
N ASP A 242 -8.56 -18.23 3.38
CA ASP A 242 -7.16 -17.86 3.21
C ASP A 242 -6.52 -17.41 4.52
N VAL A 243 -5.20 -17.21 4.51
CA VAL A 243 -4.40 -16.79 5.67
C VAL A 243 -4.92 -15.48 6.28
N ILE A 244 -4.98 -15.43 7.61
CA ILE A 244 -5.22 -14.19 8.36
C ILE A 244 -3.94 -13.36 8.28
N LEU A 245 -3.99 -12.26 7.54
CA LEU A 245 -2.86 -11.34 7.39
C LEU A 245 -2.71 -10.48 8.64
N ASP A 246 -1.48 -10.39 9.16
CA ASP A 246 -1.20 -9.74 10.43
C ASP A 246 0.05 -8.85 10.36
N LEU A 247 -0.21 -7.54 10.38
CA LEU A 247 0.80 -6.49 10.25
C LEU A 247 1.45 -6.11 11.59
N ARG A 248 0.97 -6.62 12.73
CA ARG A 248 1.26 -6.04 14.06
C ARG A 248 2.75 -6.02 14.40
N ASP A 249 3.52 -6.91 13.79
CA ASP A 249 4.95 -7.10 14.06
C ASP A 249 5.84 -6.55 12.95
N PHE A 250 5.31 -6.04 11.83
CA PHE A 250 6.11 -5.76 10.64
C PHE A 250 7.21 -4.72 10.93
N ASP A 251 6.92 -3.68 11.71
CA ASP A 251 7.94 -2.71 12.14
C ASP A 251 9.01 -3.34 13.03
N ARG A 252 8.65 -4.30 13.89
CA ARG A 252 9.60 -5.01 14.76
C ARG A 252 10.47 -5.97 13.97
N ILE A 253 9.88 -6.68 13.00
CA ILE A 253 10.60 -7.56 12.07
C ILE A 253 11.58 -6.71 11.25
N GLY A 254 11.11 -5.61 10.68
CA GLY A 254 11.93 -4.71 9.88
C GLY A 254 13.08 -4.09 10.66
N ALA A 255 12.84 -3.63 11.89
CA ALA A 255 13.90 -3.10 12.76
C ALA A 255 14.97 -4.16 13.07
N ALA A 256 14.56 -5.37 13.44
CA ALA A 256 15.51 -6.48 13.70
C ALA A 256 16.25 -6.90 12.42
N MET A 257 15.59 -6.86 11.27
CA MET A 257 16.18 -7.21 9.99
C MET A 257 17.33 -6.27 9.60
N LEU A 258 17.19 -4.97 9.86
CA LEU A 258 18.23 -3.98 9.55
C LEU A 258 19.54 -4.19 10.35
N GLU A 259 19.49 -4.90 11.47
CA GLU A 259 20.69 -5.27 12.24
C GLU A 259 21.47 -6.43 11.62
N HIS A 260 20.84 -7.19 10.71
CA HIS A 260 21.37 -8.46 10.19
C HIS A 260 21.50 -8.50 8.66
N LEU A 261 20.76 -7.65 7.94
CA LEU A 261 20.69 -7.65 6.49
C LEU A 261 21.26 -6.35 5.93
N ALA A 262 22.17 -6.46 4.97
CA ALA A 262 22.67 -5.30 4.24
C ALA A 262 21.55 -4.68 3.37
N THR A 263 21.30 -3.40 3.58
CA THR A 263 20.33 -2.60 2.84
C THR A 263 21.00 -1.35 2.27
N GLY A 264 20.46 -0.83 1.18
CA GLY A 264 20.80 0.52 0.74
C GLY A 264 20.02 1.53 1.58
N GLU A 265 20.66 2.57 2.10
CA GLU A 265 20.00 3.62 2.86
C GLU A 265 20.37 5.00 2.34
N GLY A 266 19.40 5.90 2.27
CA GLY A 266 19.64 7.28 1.87
C GLY A 266 18.37 8.10 1.83
N TYR A 267 18.45 9.25 1.18
CA TYR A 267 17.32 10.14 0.98
C TYR A 267 16.98 10.22 -0.50
N ILE A 268 15.69 10.05 -0.83
CA ILE A 268 15.14 10.35 -2.15
C ILE A 268 14.26 11.59 -2.01
N GLY A 269 14.74 12.71 -2.53
CA GLY A 269 14.24 14.03 -2.12
C GLY A 269 14.47 14.23 -0.61
N ALA A 270 13.41 14.56 0.12
CA ALA A 270 13.43 14.64 1.59
C ALA A 270 13.07 13.32 2.30
N ALA A 271 12.72 12.26 1.56
CA ALA A 271 12.24 11.01 2.15
C ALA A 271 13.40 10.09 2.51
N ARG A 272 13.56 9.78 3.81
CA ARG A 272 14.43 8.66 4.21
C ARG A 272 13.91 7.39 3.56
N SER A 273 14.79 6.68 2.87
CA SER A 273 14.44 5.54 2.04
C SER A 273 15.38 4.36 2.26
N LEU A 274 14.84 3.16 2.13
CA LEU A 274 15.56 1.90 2.27
C LEU A 274 15.38 1.05 1.01
N LEU A 275 16.47 0.47 0.51
CA LEU A 275 16.47 -0.52 -0.56
C LEU A 275 16.79 -1.89 0.05
N VAL A 276 15.79 -2.77 0.07
CA VAL A 276 15.82 -4.05 0.77
C VAL A 276 15.83 -5.20 -0.23
N PRO A 277 16.74 -6.19 -0.14
CA PRO A 277 16.68 -7.37 -0.99
C PRO A 277 15.50 -8.25 -0.56
N LEU A 278 14.58 -8.55 -1.49
CA LEU A 278 13.27 -9.12 -1.18
C LEU A 278 13.38 -10.54 -0.60
N SER A 279 14.11 -11.44 -1.27
CA SER A 279 14.19 -12.84 -0.85
C SER A 279 14.84 -13.01 0.54
N PRO A 280 16.01 -12.38 0.83
CA PRO A 280 16.56 -12.38 2.18
C PRO A 280 15.64 -11.78 3.24
N ALA A 281 14.91 -10.70 2.93
CA ALA A 281 13.97 -10.10 3.87
C ALA A 281 12.80 -11.02 4.21
N VAL A 282 12.22 -11.70 3.21
CA VAL A 282 11.16 -12.69 3.44
C VAL A 282 11.68 -13.85 4.29
N ALA A 283 12.86 -14.39 3.97
CA ALA A 283 13.47 -15.47 4.76
C ALA A 283 13.69 -15.06 6.23
N PHE A 284 14.20 -13.84 6.46
CA PHE A 284 14.33 -13.29 7.81
C PHE A 284 12.96 -13.19 8.51
N GLY A 285 11.93 -12.72 7.81
CA GLY A 285 10.57 -12.64 8.31
C GLY A 285 10.03 -14.01 8.74
N VAL A 286 10.28 -15.05 7.95
CA VAL A 286 9.87 -16.43 8.27
C VAL A 286 10.47 -16.87 9.60
N ASP A 287 11.79 -16.75 9.74
CA ASP A 287 12.52 -17.16 10.94
C ASP A 287 12.16 -16.32 12.16
N TRP A 288 11.90 -15.03 11.97
CA TRP A 288 11.50 -14.13 13.05
C TRP A 288 10.11 -14.51 13.55
N MET A 289 9.13 -14.66 12.66
CA MET A 289 7.75 -15.01 13.01
C MET A 289 7.70 -16.36 13.74
N ALA A 290 8.43 -17.37 13.25
CA ALA A 290 8.48 -18.70 13.89
C ALA A 290 9.01 -18.67 15.34
N ARG A 291 9.86 -17.70 15.69
CA ARG A 291 10.42 -17.54 17.04
C ARG A 291 9.58 -16.68 17.98
N HIS A 292 8.77 -15.76 17.43
CA HIS A 292 8.14 -14.69 18.23
C HIS A 292 6.61 -14.73 18.21
N ARG A 293 5.97 -15.27 17.16
CA ARG A 293 4.53 -15.48 17.15
C ARG A 293 4.24 -16.79 17.88
N ALA A 294 3.62 -16.68 19.05
CA ALA A 294 3.13 -17.87 19.75
C ALA A 294 2.00 -18.54 18.94
N ASP A 295 1.92 -19.86 19.01
CA ASP A 295 0.79 -20.63 18.48
C ASP A 295 -0.52 -20.06 19.06
N GLY A 296 -1.32 -19.36 18.24
CA GLY A 296 -2.70 -18.99 18.58
C GLY A 296 -2.99 -17.57 19.06
N GLN A 297 -2.06 -16.60 18.94
CA GLN A 297 -2.47 -15.18 19.05
C GLN A 297 -3.19 -14.74 17.78
N ALA A 298 -4.49 -15.05 17.70
CA ALA A 298 -5.37 -14.55 16.64
C ALA A 298 -5.17 -13.05 16.45
N ALA A 299 -4.96 -12.63 15.20
CA ALA A 299 -5.05 -11.22 14.84
C ALA A 299 -6.43 -10.72 15.26
N VAL A 300 -6.46 -9.59 15.97
CA VAL A 300 -7.72 -8.92 16.28
C VAL A 300 -8.30 -8.49 14.92
N ALA A 301 -9.43 -9.11 14.58
CA ALA A 301 -10.10 -8.98 13.29
C ALA A 301 -10.61 -7.57 13.01
#